data_AF-A0AAD3D2F4-F1
#
_entry.id   AF-A0AAD3D2F4-F1
#
_cell.length_a   1.000
_cell.length_b   1.000
_cell.length_c   1.000
_cell.angle_alpha   90.00
_cell.angle_beta   90.00
_cell.angle_gamma   90.00
#
_symmetry.space_group_name_H-M   'P 1'
#
loop_
_entity.id
_entity.type
_entity.pdbx_description
1 polymer ?
#
loop_
_entity_poly.entity_id
_entity_poly.type
_entity_poly.pdbx_seq_one_letter_code
_entity_poly.pdbx_strand_id
1 'polypeptide(L)'
;MTSTARTIKFNVGGTHYEVSKSLLENLKGSMLERSASKVWNEGGNEEFIEGNGHRFQYVLDFMRHGKITLPNSDSSDAFLTEMEYYGIECNIERVNKCGDISLSHLMSKITNILSSLEYDKYAAMITHNIMSRYCEES
;
A
#
# COMPACT_ATOMS: atom_id res chain seq x y z
N MET A 1 -37.29 15.34 -10.54
CA MET A 1 -36.48 14.87 -11.68
C MET A 1 -35.25 14.20 -11.09
N THR A 2 -35.19 12.89 -11.07
CA THR A 2 -34.03 12.16 -10.50
C THR A 2 -32.90 12.18 -11.54
N SER A 3 -31.75 12.74 -11.16
CA SER A 3 -30.56 12.73 -12.01
C SER A 3 -30.17 11.28 -12.35
N THR A 4 -30.03 11.00 -13.66
CA THR A 4 -29.59 9.71 -14.21
C THR A 4 -28.06 9.54 -14.20
N ALA A 5 -27.35 10.40 -13.47
CA ALA A 5 -25.89 10.36 -13.43
C ALA A 5 -25.42 9.00 -12.91
N ARG A 6 -24.71 8.25 -13.77
CA ARG A 6 -24.11 6.95 -13.41
C ARG A 6 -22.93 7.11 -12.45
N THR A 7 -22.41 8.33 -12.34
CA THR A 7 -21.24 8.70 -11.57
C THR A 7 -21.50 9.99 -10.79
N ILE A 8 -20.67 10.22 -9.78
CA ILE A 8 -20.56 11.47 -9.03
C ILE A 8 -19.10 11.88 -8.94
N LYS A 9 -18.84 13.18 -8.91
CA LYS A 9 -17.52 13.75 -8.64
C LYS A 9 -17.35 14.06 -7.16
N PHE A 10 -16.25 13.61 -6.58
CA PHE A 10 -15.79 14.00 -5.25
C PHE A 10 -14.51 14.81 -5.36
N ASN A 11 -14.45 15.94 -4.69
CA ASN A 11 -13.24 16.70 -4.46
C ASN A 11 -12.76 16.42 -3.03
N VAL A 12 -11.80 15.51 -2.88
CA VAL A 12 -11.26 15.07 -1.59
C VAL A 12 -9.96 15.81 -1.32
N GLY A 13 -10.01 16.84 -0.47
CA GLY A 13 -8.84 17.66 -0.13
C GLY A 13 -8.13 18.27 -1.34
N GLY A 14 -8.86 18.59 -2.42
CA GLY A 14 -8.32 19.12 -3.67
C GLY A 14 -8.05 18.05 -4.75
N THR A 15 -8.19 16.76 -4.44
CA THR A 15 -8.04 15.68 -5.42
C THR A 15 -9.39 15.23 -5.95
N HIS A 16 -9.56 15.24 -7.27
CA HIS A 16 -10.83 14.93 -7.91
C HIS A 16 -10.95 13.44 -8.25
N TYR A 17 -12.05 12.83 -7.82
CA TYR A 17 -12.42 11.45 -8.10
C TYR A 17 -13.78 11.38 -8.76
N GLU A 18 -13.93 10.51 -9.74
CA GLU A 18 -15.23 10.17 -10.30
C GLU A 18 -15.61 8.73 -9.90
N VAL A 19 -16.73 8.59 -9.22
CA VAL A 19 -17.15 7.34 -8.58
C VAL A 19 -18.51 6.91 -9.10
N SER A 20 -18.63 5.64 -9.49
CA SER A 20 -19.89 5.07 -9.97
C SER A 20 -20.91 4.92 -8.85
N LYS A 21 -22.18 5.21 -9.16
CA LYS A 21 -23.31 5.01 -8.25
C LYS A 21 -23.38 3.58 -7.70
N SER A 22 -23.13 2.57 -8.54
CA SER A 22 -23.11 1.16 -8.13
C SER A 22 -22.08 0.83 -7.06
N LEU A 23 -20.95 1.56 -7.00
CA LEU A 23 -19.94 1.36 -5.96
C LEU A 23 -20.41 1.94 -4.62
N LEU A 24 -21.17 3.03 -4.65
CA LEU A 24 -21.72 3.70 -3.46
C LEU A 24 -22.94 2.97 -2.88
N GLU A 25 -23.74 2.32 -3.73
CA GLU A 25 -24.91 1.53 -3.30
C GLU A 25 -24.54 0.35 -2.38
N ASN A 26 -23.29 -0.12 -2.45
CA ASN A 26 -22.75 -1.15 -1.57
C ASN A 26 -22.47 -0.65 -0.13
N LEU A 27 -22.58 0.65 0.12
CA LEU A 27 -22.25 1.31 1.38
C LEU A 27 -23.45 2.09 1.95
N LYS A 28 -24.59 1.41 2.11
CA LYS A 28 -25.79 2.02 2.67
C LYS A 28 -25.48 2.66 4.03
N GLY A 29 -25.77 3.96 4.16
CA GLY A 29 -25.55 4.69 5.40
C GLY A 29 -24.11 5.14 5.64
N SER A 30 -23.20 4.96 4.69
CA SER A 30 -21.88 5.58 4.75
C SER A 30 -21.97 7.10 4.56
N MET A 31 -20.92 7.82 4.97
CA MET A 31 -20.80 9.25 4.71
C MET A 31 -20.80 9.52 3.20
N LEU A 32 -20.10 8.70 2.41
CA LEU A 32 -20.01 8.85 0.96
C LEU A 32 -21.36 8.69 0.25
N GLU A 33 -22.21 7.76 0.70
CA GLU A 33 -23.55 7.56 0.13
C GLU A 33 -24.48 8.74 0.45
N ARG A 34 -24.41 9.30 1.67
CA ARG A 34 -25.14 10.52 2.04
C ARG A 34 -24.69 11.73 1.23
N SER A 35 -23.37 11.92 1.13
CA SER A 35 -22.75 12.97 0.32
C SER A 35 -23.18 12.89 -1.14
N ALA A 36 -23.22 11.68 -1.70
CA ALA A 36 -23.68 11.50 -3.07
C ALA A 36 -25.17 11.77 -3.26
N SER A 37 -25.98 11.33 -2.30
CA SER A 37 -27.42 11.58 -2.30
C SER A 37 -27.73 13.08 -2.28
N LYS A 38 -26.97 13.87 -1.51
CA LYS A 38 -27.09 15.33 -1.47
C LYS A 38 -26.90 15.94 -2.86
N VAL A 39 -25.80 15.60 -3.54
CA VAL A 39 -25.52 16.10 -4.90
C VAL A 39 -26.61 15.70 -5.90
N TRP A 40 -27.06 14.45 -5.88
CA TRP A 40 -28.09 13.98 -6.81
C TRP A 40 -29.47 14.63 -6.57
N ASN A 41 -29.79 14.96 -5.33
CA ASN A 41 -31.07 15.56 -4.95
C ASN A 41 -31.08 17.08 -5.12
N GLU A 42 -29.96 17.75 -4.81
CA GLU A 42 -29.82 19.21 -4.85
C GLU A 42 -29.31 19.73 -6.21
N GLY A 43 -28.97 18.82 -7.14
CA GLY A 43 -28.53 19.19 -8.50
C GLY A 43 -27.09 19.69 -8.56
N GLY A 44 -26.24 19.27 -7.63
CA GLY A 44 -24.80 19.56 -7.65
C GLY A 44 -24.07 18.78 -8.75
N ASN A 45 -22.87 19.24 -9.10
CA ASN A 45 -21.98 18.55 -10.04
C ASN A 45 -20.82 17.81 -9.36
N GLU A 46 -20.48 18.21 -8.13
CA GLU A 46 -19.34 17.72 -7.35
C GLU A 46 -19.63 17.94 -5.85
N GLU A 47 -19.20 17.00 -5.01
CA GLU A 47 -19.20 17.16 -3.55
C GLU A 47 -17.77 17.35 -3.04
N PHE A 48 -17.56 18.34 -2.17
CA PHE A 48 -16.30 18.51 -1.47
C PHE A 48 -16.25 17.68 -0.18
N ILE A 49 -15.12 17.03 0.07
CA ILE A 49 -14.84 16.20 1.23
C ILE A 49 -13.52 16.64 1.85
N GLU A 50 -13.53 16.89 3.15
CA GLU A 50 -12.35 17.24 3.91
C GLU A 50 -11.59 15.98 4.32
N GLY A 51 -10.67 15.53 3.45
CA GLY A 51 -9.90 14.30 3.65
C GLY A 51 -8.63 14.25 2.81
N ASN A 52 -7.81 13.22 3.02
CA ASN A 52 -6.58 13.06 2.24
C ASN A 52 -6.87 12.43 0.87
N GLY A 53 -6.84 13.25 -0.18
CA GLY A 53 -7.06 12.81 -1.55
C GLY A 53 -6.21 11.60 -1.96
N HIS A 54 -4.90 11.62 -1.68
CA HIS A 54 -4.01 10.49 -2.01
C HIS A 54 -4.41 9.19 -1.33
N ARG A 55 -4.89 9.25 -0.09
CA ARG A 55 -5.31 8.05 0.65
C ARG A 55 -6.67 7.54 0.20
N PHE A 56 -7.52 8.44 -0.30
CA PHE A 56 -8.86 8.10 -0.79
C PHE A 56 -8.85 7.08 -1.92
N GLN A 57 -7.80 7.04 -2.74
CA GLN A 57 -7.67 5.99 -3.76
C GLN A 57 -7.71 4.57 -3.16
N TYR A 58 -7.10 4.36 -1.98
CA TYR A 58 -7.10 3.08 -1.30
C TYR A 58 -8.45 2.75 -0.69
N VAL A 59 -9.22 3.77 -0.30
CA VAL A 59 -10.61 3.60 0.15
C VAL A 59 -11.44 3.07 -1.01
N LEU A 60 -11.32 3.68 -2.19
CA LEU A 60 -12.01 3.21 -3.39
C LEU A 60 -11.57 1.80 -3.81
N ASP A 61 -10.29 1.48 -3.72
CA ASP A 61 -9.80 0.15 -4.05
C ASP A 61 -10.28 -0.91 -3.06
N PHE A 62 -10.35 -0.58 -1.77
CA PHE A 62 -10.97 -1.44 -0.77
C PHE A 62 -12.46 -1.64 -1.07
N MET A 63 -13.19 -0.58 -1.44
CA MET A 63 -14.61 -0.67 -1.81
C MET A 63 -14.85 -1.58 -3.02
N ARG A 64 -13.92 -1.60 -3.99
CA ARG A 64 -14.03 -2.44 -5.20
C ARG A 64 -13.74 -3.91 -4.93
N HIS A 65 -12.74 -4.20 -4.09
CA HIS A 65 -12.20 -5.56 -3.97
C HIS A 65 -12.46 -6.22 -2.60
N GLY A 66 -12.93 -5.45 -1.61
CA GLY A 66 -13.14 -5.90 -0.24
C GLY A 66 -11.86 -6.19 0.55
N LYS A 67 -10.68 -5.90 -0.03
CA LYS A 67 -9.35 -5.99 0.58
C LYS A 67 -8.40 -5.05 -0.15
N ILE A 68 -7.31 -4.66 0.51
CA ILE A 68 -6.31 -3.77 -0.07
C ILE A 68 -4.90 -4.21 0.30
N THR A 69 -3.93 -3.81 -0.52
CA THR A 69 -2.50 -3.87 -0.20
C THR A 69 -1.95 -2.45 -0.29
N LEU A 70 -1.57 -1.89 0.85
CA LEU A 70 -1.01 -0.54 0.95
C LEU A 70 0.50 -0.59 0.68
N PRO A 71 1.10 0.45 0.08
CA PRO A 71 2.55 0.62 0.09
C PRO A 71 3.11 0.69 1.52
N ASN A 72 4.39 0.34 1.69
CA ASN A 72 5.05 0.36 3.01
C ASN A 72 5.26 1.79 3.52
N SER A 73 5.31 2.77 2.63
CA SER A 73 5.38 4.20 2.98
C SER A 73 4.09 4.71 3.64
N ASP A 74 2.96 4.07 3.38
CA ASP A 74 1.67 4.54 3.86
C ASP A 74 1.32 3.88 5.18
N SER A 75 0.75 4.64 6.13
CA SER A 75 0.29 4.08 7.41
C SER A 75 -1.04 3.34 7.25
N SER A 76 -1.13 2.13 7.82
CA SER A 76 -2.40 1.39 7.93
C SER A 76 -3.37 2.09 8.88
N ASP A 77 -2.88 2.61 10.00
CA ASP A 77 -3.73 3.29 10.98
C ASP A 77 -4.38 4.53 10.37
N ALA A 78 -3.60 5.34 9.65
CA ALA A 78 -4.15 6.50 8.96
C ALA A 78 -5.16 6.10 7.86
N PHE A 79 -5.01 4.93 7.22
CA PHE A 79 -6.03 4.38 6.34
C PHE A 79 -7.30 3.98 7.11
N LEU A 80 -7.18 3.30 8.26
CA LEU A 80 -8.32 2.94 9.09
C LEU A 80 -9.08 4.16 9.62
N THR A 81 -8.38 5.22 10.04
CA THR A 81 -9.00 6.49 10.45
C THR A 81 -9.86 7.08 9.34
N GLU A 82 -9.42 6.97 8.10
CA GLU A 82 -10.19 7.48 6.96
C GLU A 82 -11.38 6.57 6.62
N MET A 83 -11.22 5.24 6.73
CA MET A 83 -12.36 4.32 6.63
C MET A 83 -13.45 4.62 7.67
N GLU A 84 -13.05 4.92 8.90
CA GLU A 84 -13.97 5.34 9.97
C GLU A 84 -14.66 6.68 9.64
N TYR A 85 -13.90 7.68 9.19
CA TYR A 85 -14.44 8.98 8.76
C TYR A 85 -15.48 8.83 7.63
N TYR A 86 -15.21 7.97 6.65
CA TYR A 86 -16.15 7.69 5.57
C TYR A 86 -17.34 6.80 5.97
N GLY A 87 -17.34 6.27 7.20
CA GLY A 87 -18.36 5.34 7.69
C GLY A 87 -18.34 4.01 6.94
N ILE A 88 -17.14 3.50 6.63
CA ILE A 88 -16.93 2.23 5.93
C ILE A 88 -16.32 1.23 6.91
N GLU A 89 -17.04 0.14 7.14
CA GLU A 89 -16.57 -0.92 8.01
C GLU A 89 -15.38 -1.67 7.36
N CYS A 90 -14.25 -1.68 8.06
CA CYS A 90 -13.01 -2.29 7.60
C CYS A 90 -12.42 -3.18 8.69
N ASN A 91 -12.17 -4.45 8.37
CA ASN A 91 -11.38 -5.33 9.22
C ASN A 91 -9.91 -5.25 8.81
N ILE A 92 -9.03 -5.01 9.79
CA ILE A 92 -7.57 -4.92 9.60
C ILE A 92 -6.97 -6.15 8.89
N GLU A 93 -7.57 -7.34 9.04
CA GLU A 93 -7.15 -8.57 8.34
C GLU A 93 -7.24 -8.46 6.81
N ARG A 94 -8.04 -7.50 6.30
CA ARG A 94 -8.21 -7.23 4.87
C ARG A 94 -7.25 -6.13 4.38
N VAL A 95 -6.38 -5.61 5.24
CA VAL A 95 -5.39 -4.58 4.94
C VAL A 95 -4.00 -5.20 4.97
N ASN A 96 -3.42 -5.40 3.79
CA ASN A 96 -2.08 -5.95 3.62
C ASN A 96 -1.07 -4.83 3.37
N LYS A 97 0.21 -5.15 3.54
CA LYS A 97 1.34 -4.31 3.11
C LYS A 97 1.99 -4.91 1.87
N CYS A 98 2.38 -4.06 0.92
CA CYS A 98 3.10 -4.48 -0.27
C CYS A 98 4.42 -5.08 0.18
N GLY A 99 4.53 -6.40 0.04
CA GLY A 99 5.50 -7.23 0.75
C GLY A 99 6.87 -6.60 0.83
N ASP A 100 7.31 -6.33 2.06
CA ASP A 100 8.73 -6.30 2.37
C ASP A 100 9.36 -7.53 1.71
N ILE A 101 10.54 -7.38 1.11
CA ILE A 101 11.43 -8.53 1.06
C ILE A 101 11.59 -8.91 2.53
N SER A 102 10.91 -9.97 2.97
CA SER A 102 10.91 -10.36 4.37
C SER A 102 12.34 -10.31 4.85
N LEU A 103 12.60 -9.69 6.01
CA LEU A 103 13.95 -9.68 6.56
C LEU A 103 14.53 -11.10 6.60
N SER A 104 13.70 -12.14 6.77
CA SER A 104 14.11 -13.54 6.61
C SER A 104 14.65 -13.89 5.21
N HIS A 105 14.01 -13.39 4.15
CA HIS A 105 14.43 -13.57 2.76
C HIS A 105 15.70 -12.78 2.44
N LEU A 106 15.82 -11.56 2.96
CA LEU A 106 17.03 -10.75 2.84
C LEU A 106 18.19 -11.40 3.61
N MET A 107 17.94 -11.82 4.85
CA MET A 107 18.91 -12.53 5.69
C MET A 107 19.33 -13.85 5.05
N SER A 108 18.42 -14.61 4.45
CA SER A 108 18.77 -15.83 3.71
C SER A 108 19.67 -15.54 2.52
N LYS A 109 19.40 -14.48 1.74
CA LYS A 109 20.28 -14.05 0.65
C LYS A 109 21.67 -13.64 1.16
N ILE A 110 21.72 -12.86 2.25
CA ILE A 110 22.99 -12.43 2.87
C ILE A 110 23.78 -13.65 3.37
N THR A 111 23.13 -14.56 4.10
CA THR A 111 23.77 -15.79 4.62
C THR A 111 24.33 -16.65 3.47
N ASN A 112 23.57 -16.86 2.40
CA ASN A 112 24.04 -17.63 1.24
C ASN A 112 25.27 -16.99 0.57
N ILE A 113 25.28 -15.65 0.44
CA ILE A 113 26.43 -14.93 -0.11
C ILE A 113 27.63 -15.08 0.83
N LEU A 114 27.45 -14.87 2.14
CA LEU A 114 28.52 -15.01 3.12
C LEU A 114 29.09 -16.44 3.17
N SER A 115 28.25 -17.46 3.06
CA SER A 115 28.69 -18.87 3.00
C SER A 115 29.38 -19.22 1.68
N SER A 116 29.11 -18.49 0.59
CA SER A 116 29.76 -18.70 -0.71
C SER A 116 31.13 -18.01 -0.82
N LEU A 117 31.42 -17.07 0.08
CA LEU A 117 32.76 -16.52 0.22
C LEU A 117 33.62 -17.63 0.86
N GLU A 118 34.35 -18.38 0.03
CA GLU A 118 35.28 -19.45 0.46
C GLU A 118 36.50 -18.87 1.23
N TYR A 119 36.26 -18.12 2.30
CA TYR A 119 37.29 -17.35 3.02
C TYR A 119 38.45 -18.23 3.46
N ASP A 120 38.15 -19.44 3.97
CA ASP A 120 39.17 -20.40 4.40
C ASP A 120 40.05 -20.89 3.26
N LYS A 121 39.48 -21.05 2.06
CA LYS A 121 40.23 -21.48 0.87
C LYS A 121 41.15 -20.38 0.39
N TYR A 122 40.68 -19.14 0.34
CA TYR A 122 41.51 -17.98 -0.01
C TYR A 122 42.60 -17.74 1.04
N ALA A 123 42.28 -17.86 2.33
CA ALA A 123 43.25 -17.73 3.42
C ALA A 123 44.33 -18.83 3.35
N ALA A 124 43.95 -20.08 3.11
CA ALA A 124 44.89 -21.20 2.96
C ALA A 124 45.79 -21.01 1.73
N MET A 125 45.23 -20.59 0.59
CA MET A 125 45.98 -20.33 -0.63
C MET A 125 46.99 -19.19 -0.46
N ILE A 126 46.58 -18.08 0.17
CA ILE A 126 47.46 -16.93 0.44
C ILE A 126 48.56 -17.34 1.42
N THR A 127 48.22 -18.05 2.50
CA THR A 127 49.19 -18.53 3.50
C THR A 127 50.21 -19.45 2.86
N HIS A 128 49.77 -20.41 2.02
CA HIS A 128 50.66 -21.30 1.30
C HIS A 128 51.62 -20.54 0.39
N ASN A 129 51.12 -19.58 -0.40
CA ASN A 129 51.95 -18.78 -1.30
C ASN A 129 53.00 -17.94 -0.55
N ILE A 130 52.64 -17.37 0.60
CA ILE A 130 53.58 -16.60 1.44
C ILE A 130 54.66 -17.53 2.00
N MET A 131 54.26 -18.67 2.58
CA MET A 131 55.20 -19.62 3.19
C MET A 131 56.14 -20.25 2.17
N SER A 132 55.65 -20.62 0.97
CA SER A 132 56.49 -21.18 -0.08
C SER A 132 57.56 -20.19 -0.57
N ARG A 133 57.21 -18.91 -0.73
CA ARG A 133 58.21 -17.88 -1.10
C ARG A 133 59.26 -17.66 -0.02
N TYR A 134 58.84 -17.64 1.25
CA TYR A 134 59.77 -17.48 2.37
C TYR A 134 60.77 -18.64 2.45
N CYS A 135 60.34 -19.86 2.12
CA CYS A 135 61.20 -21.05 2.06
C CYS A 135 62.14 -21.09 0.84
N GLU A 136 61.81 -20.43 -0.26
CA GLU A 136 62.68 -20.35 -1.45
C GLU A 136 63.77 -19.28 -1.31
N GLU A 137 63.56 -18.26 -0.46
CA GLU A 137 64.49 -17.16 -0.21
C GLU A 137 65.42 -17.37 1.00
N SER A 138 65.24 -18.46 1.77
CA SER A 138 66.06 -18.84 2.95
C SER A 138 67.03 -19.97 2.64
#